data_AF-A0A674CJZ1-F1
#
_entry.id   AF-A0A674CJZ1-F1
#
_cell.length_a   1.000
_cell.length_b   1.000
_cell.length_c   1.000
_cell.angle_alpha   90.00
_cell.angle_beta   90.00
_cell.angle_gamma   90.00
#
_symmetry.space_group_name_H-M   'P 1'
#
loop_
_entity.id
_entity.type
_entity.pdbx_description
1 polymer ?
#
loop_
_entity_poly.entity_id
_entity_poly.type
_entity_poly.pdbx_seq_one_letter_code
_entity_poly.pdbx_strand_id
1 'polypeptide(L)'
;MLCLYTVCVWSVPMMMSITHRGTGVGLSGGISAFALLALVLPGNYPYYLDLIHSLSIGPALLGLAKFGIAFPLSYHTLNGIRHLFWDSGKGFTLPEVYRSGYVVIVLSILTSIAAIAYM
;
A
#
# COMPACT_ATOMS: atom_id res chain seq x y z
N MET A 1 4.24 28.71 0.21
CA MET A 1 5.20 28.05 1.12
C MET A 1 5.86 26.90 0.37
N LEU A 2 6.89 27.21 -0.42
CA LEU A 2 7.64 26.23 -1.22
C LEU A 2 8.66 25.56 -0.30
N CYS A 3 8.39 24.30 0.01
CA CYS A 3 9.17 23.52 0.94
C CYS A 3 10.23 22.72 0.15
N LEU A 4 11.50 23.12 0.25
CA LEU A 4 12.64 22.32 -0.23
C LEU A 4 12.88 21.19 0.79
N TYR A 5 12.97 19.94 0.32
CA TYR A 5 13.02 18.70 1.12
C TYR A 5 14.00 18.69 2.31
N THR A 6 15.04 19.53 2.29
CA THR A 6 16.11 19.60 3.31
C THR A 6 15.83 20.54 4.47
N VAL A 7 14.81 21.42 4.39
CA VAL A 7 14.57 22.50 5.36
C VAL A 7 13.23 22.33 6.10
N CYS A 8 12.36 21.45 5.62
CA CYS A 8 10.98 21.35 6.08
C CYS A 8 10.81 20.47 7.32
N VAL A 9 9.93 20.90 8.22
CA VAL A 9 9.46 20.04 9.31
C VAL A 9 8.47 19.03 8.75
N TRP A 10 8.79 17.75 8.91
CA TRP A 10 7.93 16.66 8.47
C TRP A 10 6.65 16.62 9.29
N SER A 11 5.50 16.74 8.62
CA SER A 11 4.19 16.57 9.22
C SER A 11 3.57 15.23 8.79
N VAL A 12 2.67 14.68 9.61
CA VAL A 12 1.97 13.42 9.29
C VAL A 12 1.27 13.49 7.93
N PRO A 13 0.48 14.55 7.59
CA PRO A 13 -0.16 14.62 6.29
C PRO A 13 0.82 14.68 5.10
N MET A 14 1.99 15.29 5.29
CA MET A 14 3.05 15.34 4.28
C MET A 14 3.64 13.96 4.03
N MET A 15 4.01 13.23 5.10
CA MET A 15 4.50 11.86 4.99
C MET A 15 3.48 10.96 4.31
N MET A 16 2.20 11.07 4.68
CA MET A 16 1.13 10.32 4.04
C MET A 16 0.98 10.61 2.54
N SER A 17 1.15 11.86 2.12
CA SER A 17 1.12 12.22 0.69
C SER A 17 2.23 11.52 -0.10
N ILE A 18 3.45 11.48 0.45
CA ILE A 18 4.59 10.78 -0.17
C ILE A 18 4.34 9.27 -0.20
N THR A 19 3.89 8.70 0.92
CA THR A 19 3.55 7.28 1.00
C THR A 19 2.43 6.90 0.02
N HIS A 20 1.43 7.76 -0.19
CA HIS A 20 0.37 7.51 -1.17
C HIS A 20 0.91 7.42 -2.60
N ARG A 21 1.87 8.28 -2.95
CA ARG A 21 2.58 8.19 -4.25
C ARG A 21 3.42 6.93 -4.34
N GLY A 22 4.22 6.63 -3.32
CA GLY A 22 5.09 5.46 -3.29
C GLY A 22 4.30 4.14 -3.41
N THR A 23 3.20 4.03 -2.67
CA THR A 23 2.29 2.86 -2.76
C THR A 23 1.62 2.78 -4.13
N GLY A 24 1.20 3.89 -4.72
CA GLY A 24 0.61 3.89 -6.07
C GLY A 24 1.58 3.44 -7.16
N VAL A 25 2.82 3.93 -7.11
CA VAL A 25 3.90 3.50 -8.03
C VAL A 25 4.22 2.03 -7.81
N GLY A 26 4.38 1.59 -6.55
CA GLY A 26 4.67 0.20 -6.21
C GLY A 26 3.58 -0.77 -6.69
N LEU A 27 2.31 -0.44 -6.48
CA LEU A 27 1.17 -1.25 -6.94
C LEU A 27 1.10 -1.31 -8.46
N SER A 28 1.22 -0.16 -9.15
CA SER A 28 1.21 -0.09 -10.60
C SER A 28 2.37 -0.88 -11.21
N GLY A 29 3.56 -0.75 -10.63
CA GLY A 29 4.74 -1.52 -11.01
C GLY A 29 4.56 -3.02 -10.78
N GLY A 30 4.00 -3.42 -9.64
CA GLY A 30 3.72 -4.81 -9.32
C GLY A 30 2.73 -5.46 -10.29
N ILE A 31 1.61 -4.78 -10.61
CA ILE A 31 0.62 -5.28 -11.57
C ILE A 31 1.22 -5.35 -12.98
N SER A 32 1.97 -4.32 -13.39
CA SER A 32 2.61 -4.30 -14.70
C SER A 32 3.65 -5.42 -14.83
N ALA A 33 4.47 -5.63 -13.80
CA ALA A 33 5.43 -6.73 -13.77
C ALA A 33 4.73 -8.10 -13.80
N PHE A 34 3.66 -8.28 -13.02
CA PHE A 34 2.87 -9.51 -13.05
C PHE A 34 2.30 -9.79 -14.45
N ALA A 35 1.72 -8.78 -15.11
CA ALA A 35 1.20 -8.90 -16.46
C ALA A 35 2.29 -9.24 -17.50
N LEU A 36 3.45 -8.59 -17.40
CA LEU A 36 4.60 -8.87 -18.27
C LEU A 36 5.15 -10.29 -18.07
N LEU A 37 5.31 -10.72 -16.82
CA LEU A 37 5.78 -12.06 -16.49
C LEU A 37 4.78 -13.12 -16.97
N ALA A 38 3.48 -12.88 -16.82
CA ALA A 38 2.45 -13.78 -17.34
C ALA A 38 2.47 -13.92 -18.88
N LEU A 39 2.99 -12.92 -19.60
CA LEU A 39 3.11 -12.96 -21.05
C LEU A 39 4.42 -13.61 -21.54
N VAL A 40 5.52 -13.39 -20.82
CA VAL A 40 6.87 -13.78 -21.25
C VAL A 40 7.29 -15.14 -20.69
N LEU A 41 6.81 -15.52 -19.52
CA LEU A 41 7.19 -16.78 -18.88
C LEU A 41 6.39 -17.96 -19.45
N PRO A 42 7.02 -19.13 -19.64
CA PRO A 42 6.39 -20.29 -20.27
C PRO A 42 5.47 -21.10 -19.33
N GLY A 43 5.59 -20.92 -18.01
CA GLY A 43 4.81 -21.64 -17.02
C GLY A 43 3.43 -21.01 -16.77
N ASN A 44 2.52 -21.79 -16.20
CA ASN A 44 1.24 -21.27 -15.72
C ASN A 44 1.32 -20.86 -14.25
N TYR A 45 0.28 -20.18 -13.75
CA TYR A 45 0.23 -19.71 -12.36
C TYR A 45 0.42 -20.84 -11.32
N PRO A 46 -0.28 -21.99 -11.40
CA PRO A 46 -0.06 -23.10 -10.47
C PRO A 46 1.39 -23.59 -10.41
N TYR A 47 2.06 -23.72 -11.56
CA TYR A 47 3.46 -24.13 -11.63
C TYR A 47 4.38 -23.21 -10.81
N TYR A 48 4.19 -21.89 -10.93
CA TYR A 48 5.00 -20.93 -10.17
C TYR A 48 4.64 -20.89 -8.68
N LEU A 49 3.38 -21.14 -8.31
CA LEU A 49 3.00 -21.31 -6.91
C LEU A 49 3.68 -22.54 -6.29
N ASP A 50 3.66 -23.68 -6.99
CA ASP A 50 4.30 -24.91 -6.50
C ASP A 50 5.81 -24.74 -6.37
N LEU A 51 6.44 -24.02 -7.30
CA LEU A 51 7.85 -23.64 -7.19
C LEU A 51 8.10 -22.83 -5.91
N ILE A 52 7.29 -21.81 -5.61
CA ILE A 52 7.41 -21.03 -4.37
C ILE A 52 7.21 -21.90 -3.13
N HIS A 53 6.24 -22.82 -3.15
CA HIS A 53 6.02 -23.76 -2.05
C HIS A 53 7.20 -24.71 -1.84
N SER A 54 7.86 -25.16 -2.91
CA SER A 54 9.03 -26.04 -2.83
C SER A 54 10.26 -25.39 -2.18
N LEU A 55 10.36 -24.05 -2.22
CA LEU A 55 11.42 -23.30 -1.55
C LEU A 55 11.34 -23.38 -0.02
N SER A 56 10.26 -23.95 0.54
CA SER A 56 10.09 -24.21 1.96
C SER A 56 10.33 -22.97 2.84
N ILE A 57 9.84 -21.82 2.36
CA ILE A 57 9.99 -20.54 3.04
C ILE A 57 9.22 -20.57 4.36
N GLY A 58 9.89 -20.17 5.45
CA GLY A 58 9.28 -20.15 6.78
C GLY A 58 8.04 -19.25 6.86
N PRO A 59 7.07 -19.57 7.73
CA PRO A 59 5.77 -18.89 7.80
C PRO A 59 5.89 -17.39 8.12
N ALA A 60 6.91 -16.99 8.87
CA ALA A 60 7.17 -15.58 9.18
C ALA A 60 7.54 -14.77 7.93
N LEU A 61 8.43 -15.29 7.07
CA LEU A 61 8.85 -14.59 5.86
C LEU A 61 7.73 -14.56 4.81
N LEU A 62 6.95 -15.64 4.69
CA LEU A 62 5.74 -15.65 3.85
C LEU A 62 4.71 -14.64 4.35
N GLY A 63 4.50 -14.54 5.67
CA GLY A 63 3.61 -13.55 6.27
C GLY A 63 4.05 -12.12 5.97
N LEU A 64 5.35 -11.83 6.06
CA LEU A 64 5.91 -10.52 5.69
C LEU A 64 5.74 -10.22 4.19
N ALA A 65 5.94 -11.21 3.31
CA ALA A 65 5.72 -11.04 1.88
C ALA A 65 4.24 -10.75 1.56
N LYS A 66 3.30 -11.50 2.17
CA LYS A 66 1.86 -11.24 2.06
C LYS A 66 1.51 -9.83 2.56
N PHE A 67 2.05 -9.43 3.72
CA PHE A 67 1.82 -8.09 4.27
C PHE A 67 2.39 -6.98 3.38
N GLY A 68 3.55 -7.20 2.77
CA GLY A 68 4.18 -6.28 1.82
C GLY A 68 3.34 -5.99 0.58
N ILE A 69 2.38 -6.87 0.24
CA ILE A 69 1.40 -6.65 -0.83
C ILE A 69 0.09 -6.07 -0.27
N ALA A 70 -0.41 -6.64 0.84
CA ALA A 70 -1.69 -6.26 1.44
C ALA A 70 -1.69 -4.81 1.98
N PHE A 71 -0.59 -4.39 2.61
CA PHE A 71 -0.46 -3.06 3.20
C PHE A 71 -0.49 -1.91 2.19
N PRO A 72 0.36 -1.87 1.14
CA PRO A 72 0.31 -0.79 0.17
C PRO A 72 -1.06 -0.71 -0.52
N LEU A 73 -1.70 -1.86 -0.81
CA LEU A 73 -3.05 -1.89 -1.37
C LEU A 73 -4.07 -1.24 -0.42
N SER A 74 -4.15 -1.72 0.81
CA SER A 74 -5.09 -1.22 1.82
C SER A 74 -4.89 0.28 2.08
N TYR A 75 -3.63 0.70 2.26
CA TYR A 75 -3.27 2.09 2.47
C TYR A 75 -3.61 2.99 1.29
N HIS A 76 -3.24 2.58 0.07
CA HIS A 76 -3.46 3.39 -1.12
C HIS A 76 -4.96 3.60 -1.37
N THR A 77 -5.76 2.55 -1.21
CA THR A 77 -7.22 2.62 -1.36
C THR A 77 -7.85 3.52 -0.30
N LEU A 78 -7.55 3.31 0.99
CA LEU A 78 -8.15 4.09 2.08
C LEU A 78 -7.72 5.56 2.05
N ASN A 79 -6.44 5.83 1.78
CA ASN A 79 -5.98 7.21 1.61
C ASN A 79 -6.54 7.84 0.33
N GLY A 80 -6.73 7.05 -0.74
CA GLY A 80 -7.41 7.49 -1.96
C GLY A 80 -8.85 7.94 -1.70
N ILE A 81 -9.61 7.19 -0.88
CA ILE A 81 -10.95 7.61 -0.44
C ILE A 81 -10.88 8.97 0.29
N ARG A 82 -9.90 9.14 1.20
CA ARG A 82 -9.67 10.43 1.88
C ARG A 82 -9.39 11.57 0.87
N HIS A 83 -8.61 11.31 -0.18
CA HIS A 83 -8.40 12.28 -1.26
C HIS A 83 -9.71 12.62 -2.01
N LEU A 84 -10.57 11.63 -2.31
CA LEU A 84 -11.86 11.89 -2.94
C LEU A 84 -12.80 12.74 -2.05
N PHE A 85 -12.74 12.59 -0.73
CA PHE A 85 -13.44 13.48 0.20
C PHE A 85 -12.92 14.92 0.10
N TRP A 86 -11.61 15.11 -0.01
CA TRP A 86 -11.01 16.43 -0.25
C TRP A 86 -11.44 17.00 -1.60
N ASP A 87 -11.41 16.21 -2.67
CA ASP A 87 -11.86 16.66 -4.00
C ASP A 87 -13.34 17.09 -4.00
N SER A 88 -14.13 16.53 -3.07
CA SER A 88 -15.53 16.90 -2.83
C SER A 88 -15.72 18.11 -1.90
N GLY A 89 -14.66 18.83 -1.52
CA GLY A 89 -14.76 20.02 -0.66
C GLY A 89 -14.82 19.74 0.86
N LYS A 90 -14.56 18.52 1.33
CA LYS A 90 -14.79 18.10 2.74
C LYS A 90 -13.50 17.82 3.49
N GLY A 91 -13.42 18.14 4.78
CA GLY A 91 -12.33 17.67 5.67
C GLY A 91 -11.02 18.45 5.56
N PHE A 92 -11.09 19.75 5.30
CA PHE A 92 -9.93 20.63 5.09
C PHE A 92 -9.43 21.35 6.35
N THR A 93 -10.15 21.27 7.47
CA THR A 93 -9.65 21.87 8.71
C THR A 93 -8.46 21.06 9.24
N LEU A 94 -7.50 21.72 9.89
CA LEU A 94 -6.32 21.06 10.46
C LEU A 94 -6.68 19.85 11.35
N PRO A 95 -7.64 19.94 12.29
CA PRO A 95 -8.03 18.79 13.10
C PRO A 95 -8.57 17.62 12.26
N GLU A 96 -9.38 17.89 11.23
CA GLU A 96 -9.94 16.85 10.36
C GLU A 96 -8.86 16.18 9.52
N VAL A 97 -7.91 16.94 9.00
CA VAL A 97 -6.78 16.43 8.21
C VAL A 97 -5.93 15.45 9.04
N TYR A 98 -5.65 15.75 10.30
CA TYR A 98 -4.92 14.86 11.20
C TYR A 98 -5.77 13.65 11.63
N ARG A 99 -7.03 13.87 12.03
CA ARG A 99 -7.94 12.80 12.45
C ARG A 99 -8.13 11.76 11.34
N SER A 100 -8.49 12.23 10.14
CA SER A 100 -8.62 11.36 8.96
C SER A 100 -7.31 10.66 8.62
N GLY A 101 -6.16 11.33 8.83
CA GLY A 101 -4.84 10.75 8.64
C GLY A 101 -4.59 9.53 9.54
N TYR A 102 -4.79 9.68 10.84
CA TYR A 102 -4.64 8.57 11.80
C TYR A 102 -5.65 7.45 11.57
N VAL A 103 -6.90 7.78 11.21
CA VAL A 103 -7.92 6.79 10.86
C VAL A 103 -7.47 5.93 9.68
N VAL A 104 -6.96 6.54 8.61
CA VAL A 104 -6.44 5.82 7.45
C VAL A 104 -5.28 4.91 7.86
N ILE A 105 -4.32 5.38 8.65
CA ILE A 105 -3.16 4.57 9.09
C ILE A 105 -3.63 3.32 9.86
N VAL A 106 -4.49 3.51 10.87
CA VAL A 106 -4.99 2.40 11.70
C VAL A 106 -5.78 1.41 10.87
N LEU A 107 -6.73 1.89 10.06
CA LEU A 107 -7.55 1.01 9.22
C LEU A 107 -6.72 0.24 8.20
N SER A 108 -5.67 0.86 7.64
CA SER A 108 -4.78 0.19 6.68
C SER A 108 -4.05 -0.99 7.34
N ILE A 109 -3.57 -0.82 8.57
CA ILE A 109 -2.91 -1.90 9.32
C ILE A 109 -3.91 -3.01 9.63
N LEU A 110 -5.08 -2.68 10.17
CA LEU A 110 -6.10 -3.67 10.56
C LEU A 110 -6.60 -4.47 9.36
N THR A 111 -6.91 -3.80 8.25
CA THR A 111 -7.38 -4.47 7.02
C THR A 111 -6.31 -5.35 6.41
N SER A 112 -5.04 -4.94 6.47
CA SER A 112 -3.92 -5.76 5.99
C SER A 112 -3.71 -7.01 6.85
N ILE A 113 -3.74 -6.87 8.18
CA ILE A 113 -3.64 -7.99 9.11
C ILE A 113 -4.81 -8.96 8.92
N ALA A 114 -6.03 -8.43 8.78
CA ALA A 114 -7.20 -9.25 8.49
C ALA A 114 -7.01 -10.02 7.17
N ALA A 115 -6.60 -9.34 6.10
CA ALA A 115 -6.38 -9.97 4.80
C ALA A 115 -5.39 -11.14 4.88
N ILE A 116 -4.23 -10.95 5.52
CA ILE A 116 -3.23 -12.02 5.65
C ILE A 116 -3.64 -13.15 6.60
N ALA A 117 -4.52 -12.88 7.57
CA ALA A 117 -4.96 -13.89 8.53
C ALA A 117 -5.97 -14.88 7.93
N TYR A 118 -6.73 -14.43 6.90
CA TYR A 118 -7.71 -15.26 6.19
C TYR A 118 -7.19 -15.87 4.88
N MET A 119 -5.93 -15.59 4.50
CA MET A 119 -5.25 -16.09 3.29
C MET A 119 -4.10 -17.03 3.65
#